data_AF-A0A2M7L1S0-F1
#
_entry.id   AF-A0A2M7L1S0-F1
#
_cell.length_a   1.000
_cell.length_b   1.000
_cell.length_c   1.000
_cell.angle_alpha   90.00
_cell.angle_beta   90.00
_cell.angle_gamma   90.00
#
_symmetry.space_group_name_H-M   'P 1'
#
loop_
_entity.id
_entity.type
_entity.pdbx_description
1 polymer ?
#
loop_
_entity_poly.entity_id
_entity_poly.type
_entity_poly.pdbx_seq_one_letter_code
_entity_poly.pdbx_strand_id
1 'polypeptide(L)'
;MTANAVATPCPTMTERSGVERPAAAPTAAPLGYLTPHYEIRLCRGATGCPNALIDVRSVGELVREAVEASGWCEHLAERANRPLLLHQKFRAAVAGCPNACSEPQIRDFGVVGWTQPGTGERACNQCMECEAVCREGAIVIEDEPHIDRERCVDCGACVRACPSGTLVAAQTGYRVLGGGKLGRHPRLADTLLERTDAAGVRAAARAALGLMRQREARLGEILEREGPEPLCGALSNCPGSVGPKETQ
;
A
#
# COMPACT_ATOMS: atom_id res chain seq x y z
N MET A 1 5.65 2.05 -21.68
CA MET A 1 5.70 2.06 -20.19
C MET A 1 4.48 2.82 -19.70
N THR A 2 3.35 2.14 -19.47
CA THR A 2 2.16 2.78 -18.91
C THR A 2 1.89 2.17 -17.55
N ALA A 3 2.14 2.93 -16.50
CA ALA A 3 1.62 2.61 -15.18
C ALA A 3 0.10 2.76 -15.25
N ASN A 4 -0.64 1.68 -15.04
CA ASN A 4 -2.10 1.73 -14.93
C ASN A 4 -2.47 2.36 -13.59
N ALA A 5 -2.38 3.68 -13.50
CA ALA A 5 -3.04 4.44 -12.45
C ALA A 5 -4.54 4.46 -12.79
N VAL A 6 -5.35 3.84 -11.95
CA VAL A 6 -6.81 3.91 -12.10
C VAL A 6 -7.26 5.13 -11.32
N ALA A 7 -7.53 6.21 -12.05
CA ALA A 7 -8.03 7.44 -11.49
C ALA A 7 -9.57 7.42 -11.62
N THR A 8 -10.24 6.87 -10.61
CA THR A 8 -11.71 6.70 -10.65
C THR A 8 -12.39 7.88 -9.95
N PRO A 9 -13.31 8.61 -10.61
CA PRO A 9 -14.25 9.45 -9.89
C PRO A 9 -15.18 8.57 -9.06
N CYS A 10 -15.47 8.94 -7.81
CA CYS A 10 -16.46 8.22 -7.00
C CYS A 10 -17.83 8.20 -7.70
N PRO A 11 -18.63 7.13 -7.57
CA PRO A 11 -19.98 7.08 -8.12
C PRO A 11 -20.81 8.23 -7.55
N THR A 12 -21.70 8.78 -8.38
CA THR A 12 -22.57 9.89 -7.96
C THR A 12 -23.63 9.40 -6.96
N MET A 13 -24.03 10.26 -6.02
CA MET A 13 -25.09 9.95 -5.03
C MET A 13 -26.41 9.45 -5.68
N THR A 14 -26.66 9.82 -6.94
CA THR A 14 -27.83 9.41 -7.72
C THR A 14 -27.89 7.92 -8.05
N GLU A 15 -26.79 7.16 -7.97
CA GLU A 15 -26.79 5.73 -8.30
C GLU A 15 -27.13 4.83 -7.09
N ARG A 16 -27.27 5.40 -5.88
CA ARG A 16 -27.58 4.65 -4.65
C ARG A 16 -29.03 4.73 -4.18
N SER A 17 -29.82 5.68 -4.69
CA SER A 17 -31.21 5.86 -4.30
C SER A 17 -32.06 6.04 -5.56
N GLY A 18 -32.84 5.03 -5.93
CA GLY A 18 -33.76 5.06 -7.07
C GLY A 18 -34.90 6.08 -6.90
N VAL A 19 -34.58 7.36 -6.96
CA VAL A 19 -35.53 8.48 -6.89
C VAL A 19 -35.38 9.29 -8.17
N GLU A 20 -36.36 9.15 -9.07
CA GLU A 20 -36.47 10.00 -10.26
C GLU A 20 -36.75 11.45 -9.87
N ARG A 21 -36.07 12.40 -10.51
CA ARG A 21 -36.32 13.84 -10.40
C ARG A 21 -37.42 14.28 -11.37
N PRO A 22 -38.33 15.20 -10.99
CA PRO A 22 -39.21 15.85 -11.95
C PRO A 22 -38.43 16.88 -12.79
N ALA A 23 -38.87 17.05 -14.03
CA ALA A 23 -38.24 17.87 -15.05
C ALA A 23 -38.46 19.38 -14.81
N ALA A 24 -37.36 20.10 -14.61
CA ALA A 24 -37.22 21.51 -14.98
C ALA A 24 -35.74 21.83 -15.17
N ALA A 25 -35.35 22.30 -16.35
CA ALA A 25 -34.01 22.84 -16.60
C ALA A 25 -33.92 24.26 -16.00
N PRO A 26 -32.83 24.59 -15.30
CA PRO A 26 -32.01 25.69 -15.81
C PRO A 26 -30.49 25.54 -15.56
N THR A 27 -29.74 26.26 -16.41
CA THR A 27 -28.41 26.87 -16.19
C THR A 27 -27.22 25.95 -15.89
N ALA A 28 -26.32 25.86 -16.88
CA ALA A 28 -24.92 25.45 -16.81
C ALA A 28 -24.55 24.49 -15.67
N ALA A 29 -24.44 23.19 -15.98
CA ALA A 29 -23.85 22.21 -15.09
C ALA A 29 -22.52 22.77 -14.53
N PRO A 30 -22.34 22.82 -13.19
CA PRO A 30 -21.14 23.38 -12.61
C PRO A 30 -19.94 22.58 -13.11
N LEU A 31 -18.93 23.30 -13.56
CA LEU A 31 -17.72 22.82 -14.26
C LEU A 31 -16.76 22.07 -13.31
N GLY A 32 -17.27 21.10 -12.55
CA GLY A 32 -16.55 20.53 -11.43
C GLY A 32 -17.02 19.16 -10.99
N TYR A 33 -16.90 18.12 -11.83
CA TYR A 33 -16.93 16.71 -11.37
C TYR A 33 -16.10 15.72 -12.23
N LEU A 34 -15.19 16.19 -13.10
CA LEU A 34 -14.38 15.28 -13.94
C LEU A 34 -13.01 14.91 -13.35
N THR A 35 -12.57 15.56 -12.27
CA THR A 35 -11.29 15.22 -11.63
C THR A 35 -11.48 14.17 -10.54
N PRO A 36 -10.82 13.00 -10.62
CA PRO A 36 -10.93 11.97 -9.61
C PRO A 36 -10.40 12.45 -8.25
N HIS A 37 -11.13 12.14 -7.18
CA HIS A 37 -10.87 12.54 -5.79
C HIS A 37 -9.67 11.80 -5.17
N TYR A 38 -9.29 10.68 -5.77
CA TYR A 38 -8.17 9.85 -5.37
C TYR A 38 -7.46 9.23 -6.57
N GLU A 39 -6.27 8.69 -6.34
CA GLU A 39 -5.48 7.92 -7.31
C GLU A 39 -4.98 6.65 -6.62
N ILE A 40 -5.24 5.47 -7.20
CA ILE A 40 -4.65 4.21 -6.74
C ILE A 40 -3.75 3.67 -7.85
N ARG A 41 -2.44 3.64 -7.59
CA ARG A 41 -1.45 3.13 -8.54
C ARG A 41 -1.10 1.68 -8.25
N LEU A 42 -1.30 0.82 -9.24
CA LEU A 42 -0.94 -0.60 -9.16
C LEU A 42 0.37 -0.87 -9.90
N CYS A 43 1.21 -1.74 -9.34
CA CYS A 43 2.41 -2.20 -10.04
C CYS A 43 2.07 -3.24 -11.12
N ARG A 44 3.07 -3.63 -11.94
CA ARG A 44 2.92 -4.69 -12.96
C ARG A 44 2.57 -6.08 -12.41
N GLY A 45 2.62 -6.29 -11.09
CA GLY A 45 2.05 -7.48 -10.46
C GLY A 45 0.58 -7.66 -10.82
N ALA A 46 -0.17 -6.56 -11.00
CA ALA A 46 -1.54 -6.63 -11.48
C ALA A 46 -1.65 -7.29 -12.86
N THR A 47 -0.64 -7.23 -13.73
CA THR A 47 -0.69 -7.78 -15.09
C THR A 47 0.15 -9.05 -15.27
N GLY A 48 0.62 -9.69 -14.19
CA GLY A 48 1.39 -10.95 -14.26
C GLY A 48 2.92 -10.81 -14.11
N CYS A 49 3.41 -9.88 -13.29
CA CYS A 49 4.84 -9.86 -12.95
C CYS A 49 5.25 -11.12 -12.14
N PRO A 50 6.32 -11.85 -12.51
CA PRO A 50 6.74 -13.07 -11.81
C PRO A 50 7.24 -12.84 -10.39
N ASN A 51 7.53 -11.58 -10.02
CA ASN A 51 7.95 -11.22 -8.66
C ASN A 51 6.78 -10.92 -7.73
N ALA A 52 5.53 -10.87 -8.22
CA ALA A 52 4.38 -10.58 -7.38
C ALA A 52 4.16 -11.70 -6.35
N LEU A 53 4.07 -11.32 -5.07
CA LEU A 53 3.86 -12.22 -3.93
C LEU A 53 2.41 -12.23 -3.45
N ILE A 54 1.59 -11.32 -3.98
CA ILE A 54 0.19 -11.09 -3.60
C ILE A 54 -0.66 -10.82 -4.85
N ASP A 55 -1.98 -10.99 -4.72
CA ASP A 55 -2.92 -10.48 -5.72
C ASP A 55 -3.02 -8.95 -5.62
N VAL A 56 -2.28 -8.27 -6.50
CA VAL A 56 -2.24 -6.80 -6.54
C VAL A 56 -3.59 -6.20 -6.90
N ARG A 57 -4.43 -6.87 -7.70
CA ARG A 57 -5.74 -6.32 -8.09
C ARG A 57 -6.70 -6.38 -6.93
N SER A 58 -6.80 -7.52 -6.24
CA SER A 58 -7.68 -7.68 -5.08
C SER A 58 -7.35 -6.70 -3.97
N VAL A 59 -6.06 -6.46 -3.70
CA VAL A 59 -5.65 -5.46 -2.71
C VAL A 59 -5.92 -4.04 -3.19
N GLY A 60 -5.77 -3.76 -4.48
CA GLY A 60 -6.18 -2.50 -5.08
C GLY A 60 -7.66 -2.21 -4.91
N GLU A 61 -8.52 -3.23 -5.10
CA GLU A 61 -9.96 -3.15 -4.86
C GLU A 61 -10.28 -2.89 -3.40
N LEU A 62 -9.64 -3.61 -2.49
CA LEU A 62 -9.81 -3.42 -1.05
C LEU A 62 -9.49 -1.98 -0.61
N VAL A 63 -8.41 -1.38 -1.14
CA VAL A 63 -8.08 0.02 -0.86
C VAL A 63 -9.12 0.96 -1.47
N ARG A 64 -9.62 0.67 -2.67
CA ARG A 64 -10.68 1.46 -3.31
C ARG A 64 -11.96 1.46 -2.47
N GLU A 65 -12.44 0.28 -2.08
CA GLU A 65 -13.61 0.13 -1.22
C GLU A 65 -13.44 0.88 0.10
N ALA A 66 -12.24 0.87 0.68
CA ALA A 66 -11.94 1.65 1.89
C ALA A 66 -12.05 3.16 1.65
N VAL A 67 -11.57 3.68 0.51
CA VAL A 67 -11.72 5.09 0.13
C VAL A 67 -13.19 5.45 -0.05
N GLU A 68 -13.93 4.66 -0.82
CA GLU A 68 -15.33 4.91 -1.12
C GLU A 68 -16.24 4.81 0.11
N ALA A 69 -15.93 3.92 1.05
CA ALA A 69 -16.65 3.80 2.31
C ALA A 69 -16.25 4.88 3.35
N SER A 70 -15.19 5.64 3.12
CA SER A 70 -14.63 6.56 4.13
C SER A 70 -15.30 7.93 4.18
N GLY A 71 -16.18 8.28 3.23
CA GLY A 71 -16.71 9.64 3.11
C GLY A 71 -15.70 10.67 2.55
N TRP A 72 -14.54 10.20 2.04
CA TRP A 72 -13.47 11.07 1.53
C TRP A 72 -13.90 11.84 0.27
N CYS A 73 -14.62 11.17 -0.62
CA CYS A 73 -15.07 11.77 -1.87
C CYS A 73 -16.05 12.92 -1.60
N GLU A 74 -17.02 12.71 -0.73
CA GLU A 74 -18.01 13.71 -0.29
C GLU A 74 -17.31 14.87 0.40
N HIS A 75 -16.38 14.57 1.31
CA HIS A 75 -15.60 15.58 2.01
C HIS A 75 -14.81 16.51 1.07
N LEU A 76 -14.23 15.96 -0.01
CA LEU A 76 -13.54 16.78 -1.01
C LEU A 76 -14.51 17.51 -1.95
N ALA A 77 -15.62 16.86 -2.36
CA ALA A 77 -16.60 17.42 -3.27
C ALA A 77 -17.29 18.66 -2.69
N GLU A 78 -17.71 18.62 -1.42
CA GLU A 78 -18.35 19.75 -0.73
C GLU A 78 -17.45 20.99 -0.65
N ARG A 79 -16.13 20.79 -0.70
CA ARG A 79 -15.12 21.86 -0.55
C ARG A 79 -14.53 22.30 -1.88
N ALA A 80 -14.78 21.55 -2.94
CA ALA A 80 -14.23 21.83 -4.26
C ALA A 80 -15.09 22.88 -4.98
N ASN A 81 -14.67 24.14 -4.94
CA ASN A 81 -15.23 25.20 -5.80
C ASN A 81 -14.56 25.27 -7.19
N ARG A 82 -13.58 24.37 -7.45
CA ARG A 82 -12.79 24.26 -8.67
C ARG A 82 -12.28 22.82 -8.82
N PRO A 83 -11.82 22.40 -10.02
CA PRO A 83 -11.20 21.09 -10.21
C PRO A 83 -10.07 20.83 -9.19
N LEU A 84 -10.02 19.62 -8.65
CA LEU A 84 -9.08 19.27 -7.59
C LEU A 84 -7.64 19.24 -8.10
N LEU A 85 -6.77 19.95 -7.40
CA LEU A 85 -5.32 19.92 -7.64
C LEU A 85 -4.73 18.61 -7.12
N LEU A 86 -3.63 18.16 -7.72
CA LEU A 86 -3.00 16.88 -7.38
C LEU A 86 -2.65 16.74 -5.89
N HIS A 87 -2.19 17.81 -5.25
CA HIS A 87 -1.83 17.82 -3.82
C HIS A 87 -3.05 17.79 -2.88
N GLN A 88 -4.27 17.88 -3.42
CA GLN A 88 -5.51 17.74 -2.66
C GLN A 88 -6.09 16.32 -2.74
N LYS A 89 -5.67 15.53 -3.75
CA LYS A 89 -6.14 14.15 -3.95
C LYS A 89 -5.49 13.18 -2.97
N PHE A 90 -6.26 12.20 -2.49
CA PHE A 90 -5.68 11.05 -1.79
C PHE A 90 -4.94 10.16 -2.79
N ARG A 91 -3.68 9.85 -2.52
CA ARG A 91 -2.86 9.02 -3.41
C ARG A 91 -2.44 7.76 -2.67
N ALA A 92 -2.79 6.62 -3.23
CA ALA A 92 -2.37 5.33 -2.74
C ALA A 92 -1.61 4.53 -3.80
N ALA A 93 -0.82 3.55 -3.36
CA ALA A 93 -0.18 2.60 -4.26
C ALA A 93 -0.10 1.20 -3.65
N VAL A 94 -0.23 0.19 -4.53
CA VAL A 94 -0.13 -1.23 -4.17
C VAL A 94 0.99 -1.87 -4.99
N ALA A 95 1.96 -2.43 -4.29
CA ALA A 95 3.09 -3.15 -4.85
C ALA A 95 3.04 -4.62 -4.45
N GLY A 96 3.22 -5.51 -5.42
CA GLY A 96 3.16 -6.95 -5.19
C GLY A 96 4.37 -7.54 -4.47
N CYS A 97 5.46 -6.78 -4.34
CA CYS A 97 6.71 -7.24 -3.74
C CYS A 97 7.57 -6.05 -3.25
N PRO A 98 8.65 -6.30 -2.50
CA PRO A 98 9.55 -5.27 -1.96
C PRO A 98 10.22 -4.35 -3.01
N ASN A 99 10.28 -4.76 -4.29
CA ASN A 99 10.75 -3.88 -5.37
C ASN A 99 9.88 -2.62 -5.56
N ALA A 100 8.66 -2.60 -5.01
CA ALA A 100 7.85 -1.40 -4.82
C ALA A 100 7.63 -0.54 -6.09
N CYS A 101 7.50 -1.14 -7.27
CA CYS A 101 7.49 -0.41 -8.55
C CYS A 101 6.32 0.58 -8.75
N SER A 102 5.28 0.55 -7.91
CA SER A 102 4.18 1.53 -7.90
C SER A 102 4.44 2.73 -6.99
N GLU A 103 5.65 2.80 -6.39
CA GLU A 103 6.13 3.90 -5.54
C GLU A 103 5.34 4.12 -4.23
N PRO A 104 4.97 3.07 -3.47
CA PRO A 104 4.20 3.20 -2.22
C PRO A 104 4.87 4.07 -1.15
N GLN A 105 6.19 4.20 -1.15
CA GLN A 105 6.94 5.00 -0.18
C GLN A 105 6.73 6.52 -0.32
N ILE A 106 6.18 7.00 -1.44
CA ILE A 106 6.00 8.44 -1.71
C ILE A 106 4.53 8.83 -1.92
N ARG A 107 3.62 8.00 -1.40
CA ARG A 107 2.16 8.15 -1.48
C ARG A 107 1.58 8.31 -0.08
N ASP A 108 0.36 8.84 0.04
CA ASP A 108 -0.29 8.97 1.34
C ASP A 108 -0.49 7.61 2.00
N PHE A 109 -0.78 6.58 1.19
CA PHE A 109 -1.00 5.23 1.66
C PHE A 109 -0.33 4.22 0.71
N GLY A 110 0.44 3.30 1.27
CA GLY A 110 1.18 2.29 0.51
C GLY A 110 0.91 0.89 1.02
N VAL A 111 0.80 -0.08 0.12
CA VAL A 111 0.77 -1.50 0.47
C VAL A 111 1.86 -2.23 -0.29
N VAL A 112 2.69 -2.99 0.41
CA VAL A 112 3.78 -3.79 -0.16
C VAL A 112 3.60 -5.24 0.25
N GLY A 113 3.47 -6.14 -0.71
CA GLY A 113 3.48 -7.58 -0.46
C GLY A 113 4.86 -8.08 -0.07
N TRP A 114 4.93 -9.04 0.83
CA TRP A 114 6.17 -9.68 1.25
C TRP A 114 5.97 -11.18 1.48
N THR A 115 7.07 -11.91 1.54
CA THR A 115 7.10 -13.34 1.88
C THR A 115 8.33 -13.60 2.73
N GLN A 116 8.12 -14.06 3.96
CA GLN A 116 9.18 -14.46 4.87
C GLN A 116 9.69 -15.83 4.43
N PRO A 117 10.91 -15.94 3.88
CA PRO A 117 11.48 -17.23 3.53
C PRO A 117 11.79 -18.02 4.80
N GLY A 118 11.65 -19.33 4.77
CA GLY A 118 12.07 -20.22 5.86
C GLY A 118 12.48 -21.58 5.31
N THR A 119 13.00 -22.44 6.18
CA THR A 119 13.41 -23.80 5.83
C THR A 119 12.25 -24.76 6.12
N GLY A 120 11.87 -25.54 5.12
CA GLY A 120 10.86 -26.61 5.23
C GLY A 120 11.49 -27.95 5.59
N GLU A 121 10.77 -29.04 5.35
CA GLU A 121 11.19 -30.40 5.75
C GLU A 121 12.14 -31.08 4.74
N ARG A 122 12.28 -30.54 3.53
CA ARG A 122 13.11 -31.15 2.47
C ARG A 122 14.57 -30.75 2.64
N ALA A 123 15.46 -31.73 2.67
CA ALA A 123 16.90 -31.52 2.79
C ALA A 123 17.47 -30.68 1.63
N CYS A 124 18.43 -29.80 1.95
CA CYS A 124 19.18 -29.04 0.95
C CYS A 124 20.00 -29.98 0.05
N ASN A 125 20.08 -29.66 -1.23
CA ASN A 125 20.97 -30.36 -2.18
C ASN A 125 22.20 -29.52 -2.56
N GLN A 126 22.45 -28.42 -1.85
CA GLN A 126 23.62 -27.53 -2.02
C GLN A 126 23.82 -27.03 -3.47
N CYS A 127 22.74 -26.82 -4.22
CA CYS A 127 22.81 -26.33 -5.60
C CYS A 127 23.16 -24.84 -5.75
N MET A 128 23.28 -24.09 -4.64
CA MET A 128 23.66 -22.67 -4.60
C MET A 128 22.71 -21.68 -5.30
N GLU A 129 21.60 -22.14 -5.87
CA GLU A 129 20.67 -21.28 -6.63
C GLU A 129 20.03 -20.18 -5.77
N CYS A 130 19.64 -20.50 -4.52
CA CYS A 130 19.02 -19.51 -3.63
C CYS A 130 19.98 -18.39 -3.21
N GLU A 131 21.27 -18.70 -3.06
CA GLU A 131 22.33 -17.71 -2.81
C GLU A 131 22.57 -16.85 -4.06
N ALA A 132 22.69 -17.48 -5.23
CA ALA A 132 22.94 -16.79 -6.49
C ALA A 132 21.85 -15.76 -6.85
N VAL A 133 20.57 -16.04 -6.55
CA VAL A 133 19.47 -15.10 -6.82
C VAL A 133 19.30 -14.01 -5.75
N CYS A 134 19.98 -14.12 -4.61
CA CYS A 134 19.80 -13.21 -3.47
C CYS A 134 20.58 -11.91 -3.67
N ARG A 135 19.89 -10.86 -4.12
CA ARG A 135 20.49 -9.54 -4.36
C ARG A 135 20.99 -8.83 -3.11
N GLU A 136 20.47 -9.22 -1.94
CA GLU A 136 20.84 -8.62 -0.65
C GLU A 136 22.03 -9.34 0.00
N GLY A 137 22.55 -10.43 -0.61
CA GLY A 137 23.59 -11.25 0.01
C GLY A 137 23.17 -11.79 1.38
N ALA A 138 21.88 -12.09 1.53
CA ALA A 138 21.25 -12.48 2.80
C ALA A 138 21.18 -14.01 3.00
N ILE A 139 21.76 -14.80 2.09
CA ILE A 139 21.72 -16.27 2.15
C ILE A 139 23.14 -16.79 2.03
N VAL A 140 23.50 -17.69 2.93
CA VAL A 140 24.74 -18.46 2.91
C VAL A 140 24.38 -19.93 2.99
N ILE A 141 25.00 -20.76 2.15
CA ILE A 141 24.82 -22.22 2.19
C ILE A 141 26.10 -22.85 2.75
N GLU A 142 25.97 -23.46 3.93
CA GLU A 142 26.97 -24.39 4.47
C GLU A 142 26.45 -25.82 4.22
N ASP A 143 25.79 -26.42 5.21
CA ASP A 143 25.05 -27.67 5.05
C ASP A 143 23.57 -27.42 4.69
N GLU A 144 22.98 -26.40 5.31
CA GLU A 144 21.60 -25.94 5.09
C GLU A 144 21.59 -24.44 4.76
N PRO A 145 20.53 -23.89 4.14
CA PRO A 145 20.48 -22.47 3.83
C PRO A 145 20.24 -21.65 5.11
N HIS A 146 21.20 -20.79 5.42
CA HIS A 146 21.11 -19.82 6.51
C HIS A 146 20.68 -18.46 5.94
N ILE A 147 19.64 -17.87 6.52
CA ILE A 147 19.08 -16.58 6.07
C ILE A 147 19.37 -15.50 7.11
N ASP A 148 20.20 -14.54 6.74
CA ASP A 148 20.42 -13.30 7.49
C ASP A 148 19.15 -12.43 7.42
N ARG A 149 18.47 -12.31 8.56
CA ARG A 149 17.19 -11.59 8.68
C ARG A 149 17.35 -10.08 8.64
N GLU A 150 18.53 -9.55 8.93
CA GLU A 150 18.77 -8.10 8.91
C GLU A 150 18.96 -7.60 7.49
N ARG A 151 19.56 -8.42 6.62
CA ARG A 151 19.73 -8.13 5.19
C ARG A 151 18.53 -8.55 4.34
N CYS A 152 17.80 -9.58 4.75
CA CYS A 152 16.67 -10.08 3.97
C CYS A 152 15.55 -9.04 3.86
N VAL A 153 15.12 -8.75 2.62
CA VAL A 153 14.00 -7.83 2.35
C VAL A 153 12.66 -8.55 2.13
N ASP A 154 12.56 -9.85 2.44
CA ASP A 154 11.34 -10.66 2.28
C ASP A 154 10.77 -10.68 0.83
N CYS A 155 11.64 -10.74 -0.19
CA CYS A 155 11.23 -10.74 -1.61
C CYS A 155 10.86 -12.13 -2.17
N GLY A 156 11.17 -13.20 -1.42
CA GLY A 156 10.86 -14.59 -1.78
C GLY A 156 11.57 -15.11 -3.04
N ALA A 157 12.59 -14.42 -3.57
CA ALA A 157 13.32 -14.87 -4.77
C ALA A 157 13.98 -16.25 -4.55
N CYS A 158 14.62 -16.44 -3.40
CA CYS A 158 15.23 -17.69 -3.00
C CYS A 158 14.25 -18.86 -2.92
N VAL A 159 13.03 -18.62 -2.43
CA VAL A 159 11.97 -19.64 -2.33
C VAL A 159 11.57 -20.12 -3.72
N ARG A 160 11.37 -19.20 -4.67
CA ARG A 160 11.03 -19.56 -6.07
C ARG A 160 12.17 -20.30 -6.77
N ALA A 161 13.40 -19.98 -6.44
CA ALA A 161 14.57 -20.52 -7.11
C ALA A 161 15.01 -21.89 -6.54
N CYS A 162 14.61 -22.25 -5.32
CA CYS A 162 15.03 -23.48 -4.66
C CYS A 162 14.43 -24.75 -5.31
N PRO A 163 15.20 -25.55 -6.06
CA PRO A 163 14.67 -26.69 -6.80
C PRO A 163 14.36 -27.89 -5.89
N SER A 164 15.15 -28.07 -4.81
CA SER A 164 14.87 -29.05 -3.76
C SER A 164 13.64 -28.66 -2.93
N GLY A 165 13.20 -27.40 -3.03
CA GLY A 165 12.24 -26.70 -2.18
C GLY A 165 12.41 -26.96 -0.69
N THR A 166 13.67 -26.94 -0.29
CA THR A 166 14.13 -26.75 1.10
C THR A 166 13.70 -25.39 1.62
N LEU A 167 13.81 -24.34 0.80
CA LEU A 167 13.29 -23.02 1.13
C LEU A 167 11.80 -22.92 0.76
N VAL A 168 10.99 -22.48 1.72
CA VAL A 168 9.55 -22.32 1.60
C VAL A 168 9.11 -20.91 2.01
N ALA A 169 7.92 -20.52 1.57
CA ALA A 169 7.26 -19.30 2.03
C ALA A 169 6.64 -19.57 3.42
N ALA A 170 7.39 -19.33 4.49
CA ALA A 170 6.94 -19.62 5.86
C ALA A 170 5.74 -18.75 6.26
N GLN A 171 5.73 -17.49 5.84
CA GLN A 171 4.62 -16.56 6.02
C GLN A 171 4.55 -15.60 4.83
N THR A 172 3.34 -15.14 4.53
CA THR A 172 3.08 -14.10 3.53
C THR A 172 2.15 -13.06 4.10
N GLY A 173 2.18 -11.85 3.54
CA GLY A 173 1.30 -10.79 4.01
C GLY A 173 1.60 -9.45 3.37
N TYR A 174 1.16 -8.41 4.06
CA TYR A 174 1.28 -7.03 3.62
C TYR A 174 2.07 -6.22 4.65
N ARG A 175 2.86 -5.29 4.14
CA ARG A 175 3.40 -4.14 4.88
C ARG A 175 2.60 -2.91 4.46
N VAL A 176 2.14 -2.14 5.42
CA VAL A 176 1.38 -0.90 5.18
C VAL A 176 2.26 0.30 5.48
N LEU A 177 2.31 1.25 4.56
CA LEU A 177 3.07 2.48 4.64
C LEU A 177 2.13 3.69 4.65
N GLY A 178 2.51 4.77 5.32
CA GLY A 178 1.69 5.98 5.44
C GLY A 178 2.45 7.29 5.41
N GLY A 179 1.86 8.29 4.77
CA GLY A 179 2.29 9.69 4.89
C GLY A 179 3.49 10.09 4.02
N GLY A 180 3.75 9.36 2.94
CA GLY A 180 4.75 9.73 1.94
C GLY A 180 4.25 10.86 1.04
N LYS A 181 5.15 11.77 0.67
CA LYS A 181 4.87 12.85 -0.30
C LYS A 181 6.13 13.25 -1.05
N LEU A 182 5.92 13.60 -2.33
CA LEU A 182 6.83 14.45 -3.07
C LEU A 182 6.29 15.89 -3.08
N GLY A 183 7.17 16.87 -3.24
CA GLY A 183 6.83 18.29 -3.26
C GLY A 183 7.97 19.14 -2.72
N ARG A 184 7.64 20.35 -2.25
CA ARG A 184 8.64 21.29 -1.69
C ARG A 184 9.37 20.75 -0.46
N HIS A 185 8.68 19.93 0.34
CA HIS A 185 9.23 19.21 1.49
C HIS A 185 8.94 17.71 1.31
N PRO A 186 9.82 16.98 0.60
CA PRO A 186 9.62 15.55 0.35
C PRO A 186 9.79 14.74 1.63
N ARG A 187 9.01 13.66 1.75
CA ARG A 187 9.04 12.72 2.87
C ARG A 187 8.73 11.32 2.38
N LEU A 188 9.49 10.35 2.87
CA LEU A 188 9.16 8.94 2.72
C LEU A 188 8.09 8.54 3.76
N ALA A 189 7.21 7.65 3.36
CA ALA A 189 6.17 7.10 4.21
C ALA A 189 6.77 6.30 5.36
N ASP A 190 6.17 6.40 6.55
CA ASP A 190 6.50 5.54 7.68
C ASP A 190 5.88 4.16 7.49
N THR A 191 6.46 3.14 8.11
CA THR A 191 5.78 1.85 8.24
C THR A 191 4.70 1.93 9.30
N LEU A 192 3.44 1.80 8.87
CA LEU A 192 2.28 1.76 9.77
C LEU A 192 2.04 0.34 10.32
N LEU A 193 2.20 -0.68 9.49
CA LEU A 193 2.09 -2.08 9.89
C LEU A 193 3.19 -2.86 9.19
N GLU A 194 4.09 -3.47 9.95
CA GLU A 194 5.21 -4.24 9.41
C GLU A 194 4.73 -5.54 8.77
N ARG A 195 3.82 -6.25 9.45
CA ARG A 195 3.24 -7.52 9.00
C ARG A 195 1.74 -7.53 9.31
N THR A 196 0.90 -7.66 8.29
CA THR A 196 -0.56 -7.72 8.43
C THR A 196 -1.22 -8.56 7.35
N ASP A 197 -2.48 -8.94 7.60
CA ASP A 197 -3.40 -9.51 6.63
C ASP A 197 -4.26 -8.42 5.93
N ALA A 198 -5.20 -8.86 5.09
CA ALA A 198 -6.09 -7.98 4.34
C ALA A 198 -7.02 -7.16 5.26
N ALA A 199 -7.41 -7.71 6.41
CA ALA A 199 -8.25 -6.99 7.38
C ALA A 199 -7.50 -5.81 7.97
N GLY A 200 -6.23 -5.97 8.32
CA GLY A 200 -5.41 -4.86 8.80
C GLY A 200 -5.07 -3.83 7.71
N VAL A 201 -4.90 -4.23 6.45
CA VAL A 201 -4.80 -3.26 5.33
C VAL A 201 -6.06 -2.38 5.26
N ARG A 202 -7.25 -2.98 5.34
CA ARG A 202 -8.53 -2.26 5.31
C ARG A 202 -8.68 -1.33 6.51
N ALA A 203 -8.33 -1.81 7.70
CA ALA A 203 -8.38 -1.01 8.93
C ALA A 203 -7.45 0.20 8.84
N ALA A 204 -6.20 0.00 8.37
CA ALA A 204 -5.23 1.07 8.19
C ALA A 204 -5.66 2.11 7.16
N ALA A 205 -6.21 1.68 6.02
CA ALA A 205 -6.73 2.60 5.01
C ALA A 205 -7.86 3.48 5.57
N ARG A 206 -8.83 2.86 6.27
CA ARG A 206 -9.94 3.59 6.90
C ARG A 206 -9.46 4.56 7.98
N ALA A 207 -8.51 4.13 8.82
CA ALA A 207 -7.92 4.97 9.86
C ALA A 207 -7.21 6.19 9.27
N ALA A 208 -6.37 5.98 8.25
CA ALA A 208 -5.65 7.05 7.56
C ALA A 208 -6.61 8.08 6.94
N LEU A 209 -7.62 7.62 6.19
CA LEU A 209 -8.62 8.49 5.57
C LEU A 209 -9.44 9.24 6.62
N GLY A 210 -9.90 8.56 7.66
CA GLY A 210 -10.62 9.17 8.77
C GLY A 210 -9.81 10.26 9.46
N LEU A 211 -8.53 10.00 9.72
CA LEU A 211 -7.61 10.95 10.35
C LEU A 211 -7.37 12.18 9.45
N MET A 212 -7.14 11.97 8.15
CA MET A 212 -7.00 13.05 7.17
C MET A 212 -8.25 13.94 7.10
N ARG A 213 -9.45 13.34 7.14
CA ARG A 213 -10.73 14.09 7.18
C ARG A 213 -10.86 14.90 8.47
N GLN A 214 -10.60 14.29 9.62
CA GLN A 214 -10.76 14.92 10.93
C GLN A 214 -9.79 16.09 11.16
N ARG A 215 -8.57 15.97 10.65
CA ARG A 215 -7.52 16.99 10.82
C ARG A 215 -7.44 17.98 9.65
N GLU A 216 -8.19 17.73 8.59
CA GLU A 216 -8.14 18.49 7.34
C GLU A 216 -6.71 18.69 6.81
N ALA A 217 -5.87 17.66 6.96
CA ALA A 217 -4.44 17.71 6.64
C ALA A 217 -3.99 16.42 5.94
N ARG A 218 -2.85 16.48 5.25
CA ARG A 218 -2.27 15.30 4.60
C ARG A 218 -1.74 14.34 5.67
N LEU A 219 -1.84 13.03 5.44
CA LEU A 219 -1.40 12.04 6.42
C LEU A 219 0.06 12.28 6.85
N GLY A 220 0.94 12.65 5.92
CA GLY A 220 2.34 12.93 6.24
C GLY A 220 2.53 14.09 7.22
N GLU A 221 1.76 15.17 7.08
CA GLU A 221 1.83 16.33 7.97
C GLU A 221 1.29 15.98 9.37
N ILE A 222 0.28 15.11 9.42
CA ILE A 222 -0.28 14.64 10.69
C ILE A 222 0.75 13.76 11.40
N LEU A 223 1.35 12.80 10.70
CA LEU A 223 2.36 11.91 11.27
C LEU A 223 3.64 12.65 11.70
N GLU A 224 4.07 13.67 10.95
CA GLU A 224 5.21 14.52 11.33
C GLU A 224 4.95 15.30 12.64
N ARG A 225 3.71 15.76 12.85
CA ARG A 225 3.34 16.63 13.97
C ARG A 225 2.91 15.85 15.22
N GLU A 226 2.09 14.82 15.03
CA GLU A 226 1.38 14.11 16.10
C GLU A 226 1.94 12.70 16.33
N GLY A 227 2.84 12.21 15.47
CA GLY A 227 3.31 10.83 15.49
C GLY A 227 2.26 9.82 14.99
N PRO A 228 2.56 8.51 15.06
CA PRO A 228 1.66 7.43 14.65
C PRO A 228 0.47 7.17 15.59
N GLU A 229 0.51 7.68 16.81
CA GLU A 229 -0.42 7.42 17.92
C GLU A 229 -1.90 7.59 17.53
N PRO A 230 -2.31 8.62 16.74
CA PRO A 230 -3.71 8.79 16.34
C PRO A 230 -4.26 7.63 15.49
N LEU A 231 -3.40 6.82 14.86
CA LEU A 231 -3.82 5.64 14.11
C LEU A 231 -4.00 4.39 15.00
N CYS A 232 -3.43 4.40 16.20
CA CYS A 232 -3.31 3.19 17.03
C CYS A 232 -4.64 2.69 17.59
N GLY A 233 -5.64 3.56 17.77
CA GLY A 233 -6.98 3.12 18.21
C GLY A 233 -7.72 2.23 17.19
N ALA A 234 -7.30 2.25 15.93
CA ALA A 234 -7.92 1.49 14.84
C ALA A 234 -7.03 0.34 14.32
N LEU A 235 -5.78 0.25 14.80
CA LEU A 235 -4.79 -0.73 14.37
C LEU A 235 -4.51 -1.71 15.50
N SER A 236 -4.59 -3.01 15.21
CA SER A 236 -4.32 -4.07 16.20
C SER A 236 -2.89 -4.06 16.72
N ASN A 237 -1.95 -3.46 15.98
CA ASN A 237 -0.55 -3.24 16.38
C ASN A 237 -0.16 -1.79 16.05
N CYS A 238 0.11 -0.99 17.08
CA CYS A 238 0.50 0.42 16.93
C CYS A 238 1.91 0.54 16.31
N PRO A 239 2.09 1.31 15.21
CA PRO A 239 3.42 1.61 14.69
C PRO A 239 4.20 2.43 15.72
N GLY A 240 5.34 1.92 16.21
CA GLY A 240 6.17 2.62 17.21
C GLY A 240 6.87 1.76 18.26
N SER A 241 6.69 0.44 18.27
CA SER A 241 7.43 -0.47 19.18
C SER A 241 8.74 -1.04 18.60
N VAL A 242 9.15 -0.63 17.39
CA VAL A 242 10.52 -0.87 16.95
C VAL A 242 11.31 0.36 17.36
N GLY A 243 12.04 0.24 18.48
CA GLY A 243 12.98 1.25 18.95
C GLY A 243 13.97 1.65 17.84
N PRO A 244 14.75 2.73 18.05
CA PRO A 244 15.75 3.13 17.07
C PRO A 244 16.56 1.91 16.66
N LYS A 245 16.64 1.64 15.35
CA LYS A 245 17.66 0.73 14.84
C LYS A 245 18.99 1.33 15.28
N GLU A 246 19.56 0.77 16.35
CA GLU A 246 20.90 1.10 16.78
C GLU A 246 21.80 0.92 15.56
N THR A 247 22.35 2.04 15.12
CA THR A 247 23.38 2.06 14.09
C THR A 247 24.63 1.52 14.77
N GLN A 248 25.01 0.28 14.44
CA GLN A 248 26.37 -0.22 14.68
C GLN A 248 27.17 -0.17 13.39
#